data_AF-A0A7C4VFK3-F1
#
_entry.id   AF-A0A7C4VFK3-F1
#
_cell.length_a   1.000
_cell.length_b   1.000
_cell.length_c   1.000
_cell.angle_alpha   90.00
_cell.angle_beta   90.00
_cell.angle_gamma   90.00
#
_symmetry.space_group_name_H-M   'P 1'
#
loop_
_entity.id
_entity.type
_entity.pdbx_description
1 polymer ?
#
loop_
_entity_poly.entity_id
_entity_poly.type
_entity_poly.pdbx_seq_one_letter_code
_entity_poly.pdbx_strand_id
1 'polypeptide(L)' 'RSIFLQKGTNEGELIKGPCKVAKVLKLDMSFDGADLTDCNSPLRIVDADQEKIYKIGASERIGVKDPKHRLWRFFIVI' A
#
# COMPACT_ATOMS: atom_id res chain seq x y z
N ARG A 1 -18.81 14.96 0.31
CA ARG A 1 -18.47 14.54 -1.08
C ARG A 1 -18.48 13.03 -1.13
N SER A 2 -19.48 12.46 -1.79
CA SER A 2 -19.82 11.04 -1.78
C SER A 2 -18.82 10.22 -2.60
N ILE A 3 -18.39 9.07 -2.07
CA ILE A 3 -17.53 8.11 -2.78
C ILE A 3 -18.44 7.30 -3.71
N PHE A 4 -18.23 7.41 -5.02
CA PHE A 4 -18.82 6.48 -5.98
C PHE A 4 -18.04 5.16 -5.89
N LEU A 5 -18.58 4.20 -5.15
CA LEU A 5 -18.16 2.80 -5.30
C LEU A 5 -18.71 2.32 -6.64
N GLN A 6 -17.82 2.11 -7.61
CA GLN A 6 -18.20 1.41 -8.85
C GLN A 6 -18.66 0.00 -8.48
N LYS A 7 -19.95 -0.22 -8.66
CA LYS A 7 -20.65 -1.50 -8.51
C LYS A 7 -19.96 -2.54 -9.41
N GLY A 8 -19.21 -3.47 -8.81
CA GLY A 8 -18.51 -4.54 -9.54
C GLY A 8 -17.05 -4.83 -9.13
N THR A 9 -16.51 -4.19 -8.09
CA THR A 9 -15.15 -4.48 -7.62
C THR A 9 -15.14 -5.69 -6.70
N ASN A 10 -14.54 -6.81 -7.14
CA ASN A 10 -14.14 -7.90 -6.24
C ASN A 10 -13.31 -7.29 -5.10
N GLU A 11 -13.57 -7.68 -3.85
CA GLU A 11 -12.93 -7.08 -2.66
C GLU A 11 -11.39 -7.07 -2.76
N GLY A 12 -10.81 -8.10 -3.37
CA GLY A 12 -9.37 -8.20 -3.63
C GLY A 12 -8.81 -7.15 -4.61
N GLU A 13 -9.62 -6.45 -5.40
CA GLU A 13 -9.19 -5.42 -6.35
C GLU A 13 -9.09 -4.01 -5.75
N LEU A 14 -9.67 -3.81 -4.56
CA LEU A 14 -9.79 -2.51 -3.89
C LEU A 14 -8.42 -1.95 -3.48
N ILE A 15 -7.47 -2.82 -3.14
CA ILE A 15 -6.15 -2.45 -2.61
C ILE A 15 -4.98 -2.83 -3.53
N LYS A 16 -5.26 -3.29 -4.76
CA LYS A 16 -4.22 -3.63 -5.75
C LYS A 16 -3.69 -2.39 -6.45
N GLY A 17 -2.81 -1.66 -5.76
CA GLY A 17 -2.02 -0.57 -6.31
C GLY A 17 -1.95 0.66 -5.41
N PRO A 18 -0.87 1.47 -5.52
CA PRO A 18 -0.60 2.56 -4.59
C PRO A 18 -1.72 3.61 -4.56
N CYS A 19 -2.18 4.07 -5.73
CA CYS A 19 -3.25 5.06 -5.80
C CYS A 19 -4.62 4.52 -5.34
N LYS A 20 -4.86 3.20 -5.48
CA LYS A 20 -6.12 2.60 -5.01
C LYS A 20 -6.14 2.54 -3.48
N VAL A 21 -5.04 2.09 -2.87
CA VAL A 21 -4.88 2.08 -1.40
C VAL A 21 -5.08 3.47 -0.82
N ALA A 22 -4.43 4.50 -1.38
CA ALA A 22 -4.59 5.88 -0.92
C ALA A 22 -6.06 6.33 -0.98
N LYS A 23 -6.78 6.03 -2.06
CA LYS A 23 -8.20 6.38 -2.19
C LYS A 23 -9.10 5.66 -1.17
N VAL A 24 -8.89 4.35 -0.99
CA VAL A 24 -9.69 3.55 -0.05
C VAL A 24 -9.49 4.03 1.39
N LEU A 25 -8.25 4.35 1.74
CA LEU A 25 -7.88 4.87 3.06
C LEU A 25 -8.11 6.38 3.22
N LYS A 26 -8.57 7.07 2.17
CA LYS A 26 -8.76 8.54 2.14
C LYS A 26 -7.49 9.31 2.51
N LEU A 27 -6.34 8.81 2.08
CA LEU A 27 -5.07 9.51 2.21
C LEU A 27 -5.01 10.64 1.19
N ASP A 28 -4.82 11.85 1.68
CA ASP A 28 -4.56 13.05 0.89
C ASP A 28 -3.29 13.75 1.39
N MET A 29 -2.99 14.94 0.85
CA MET A 29 -1.78 15.69 1.19
C MET A 29 -1.74 16.18 2.64
N SER A 30 -2.85 16.14 3.39
CA SER A 30 -2.82 16.50 4.82
C SER A 30 -2.04 15.52 5.69
N PHE A 31 -1.76 14.32 5.17
CA PHE A 31 -0.91 13.32 5.82
C PHE A 31 0.57 13.42 5.43
N ASP A 32 0.95 14.36 4.55
CA ASP A 32 2.35 14.57 4.18
C ASP A 32 3.16 15.05 5.39
N GLY A 33 4.31 14.41 5.64
CA GLY A 33 5.14 14.65 6.83
C GLY A 33 4.61 14.06 8.13
N ALA A 34 3.49 13.32 8.14
CA ALA A 34 3.02 12.62 9.33
C ALA A 34 4.06 11.59 9.81
N ASP A 35 4.35 11.59 11.11
CA ASP A 35 5.21 10.59 11.73
C ASP A 35 4.44 9.28 11.89
N LEU A 36 4.84 8.24 11.16
CA LEU A 36 4.18 6.92 11.21
C LEU A 36 4.51 6.11 12.48
N THR A 37 5.49 6.58 13.26
CA THR A 37 5.95 5.94 14.51
C THR A 37 5.35 6.56 15.76
N ASP A 38 4.82 7.79 15.67
CA ASP A 38 4.12 8.44 16.78
C ASP A 38 2.75 7.78 17.01
N CYS A 39 2.49 7.38 18.25
CA CYS A 39 1.22 6.78 18.65
C CYS A 39 0.03 7.74 18.59
N ASN A 40 0.29 9.05 18.59
CA ASN A 40 -0.73 10.10 18.48
C ASN A 40 -0.94 10.57 17.03
N SER A 41 -0.17 10.05 16.07
CA SER A 41 -0.30 10.39 14.67
C SER A 41 -1.66 9.95 14.10
N PRO A 42 -2.29 10.76 13.22
CA PRO A 42 -3.52 10.36 12.54
C PRO A 42 -3.33 9.16 11.59
N LEU A 43 -2.08 8.81 11.27
CA LEU A 43 -1.72 7.65 10.47
C LEU A 43 -0.48 6.96 11.08
N ARG A 44 -0.58 5.67 11.38
CA ARG A 44 0.49 4.90 12.02
C ARG A 44 0.62 3.49 11.46
N ILE A 45 1.80 2.91 11.58
CA ILE A 45 2.05 1.49 11.30
C ILE A 45 1.78 0.72 12.60
N VAL A 46 1.09 -0.42 12.49
CA VAL A 46 0.86 -1.33 13.62
C VAL A 46 1.53 -2.66 13.32
N ASP A 47 2.01 -3.33 14.36
CA ASP A 47 2.54 -4.68 14.23
C ASP A 47 1.44 -5.63 13.75
N ALA A 48 1.79 -6.46 12.77
CA ALA A 48 0.94 -7.57 12.38
C ALA A 48 1.02 -8.68 13.42
N ASP A 49 -0.05 -9.47 13.56
CA ASP A 49 0.00 -10.70 14.36
C ASP A 49 1.18 -11.57 13.91
N GLN A 50 2.12 -11.79 14.83
CA GLN A 50 3.48 -12.28 14.55
C GLN A 50 3.55 -13.75 14.10
N GLU A 51 2.41 -14.40 13.85
CA GLU A 51 2.33 -15.85 13.63
C GLU A 51 2.58 -16.29 12.17
N LYS A 52 2.66 -15.34 11.23
CA LYS A 52 2.74 -15.67 9.79
C LYS A 52 4.15 -15.52 9.24
N ILE A 53 4.73 -16.64 8.83
CA ILE A 53 5.94 -16.66 8.00
C ILE A 53 5.53 -16.41 6.55
N TYR A 54 5.99 -15.31 5.96
CA TYR A 54 5.71 -14.96 4.56
C TYR A 54 6.89 -15.30 3.66
N LYS A 55 6.61 -15.92 2.51
CA LYS A 55 7.59 -16.03 1.43
C LYS A 55 7.65 -14.70 0.69
N ILE A 56 8.83 -14.07 0.66
CA ILE A 56 9.03 -12.78 0.00
C ILE A 56 9.56 -13.00 -1.43
N GLY A 57 8.82 -12.47 -2.40
CA GLY A 57 9.25 -12.35 -3.79
C GLY A 57 9.88 -10.99 -4.06
N ALA A 58 10.75 -10.92 -5.07
CA ALA A 58 11.37 -9.68 -5.53
C ALA A 58 11.19 -9.52 -7.05
N SER A 59 10.98 -8.29 -7.50
CA SER A 59 10.79 -7.93 -8.92
C SER A 59 11.32 -6.53 -9.21
N GLU A 60 11.39 -6.18 -10.48
CA GLU A 60 11.63 -4.80 -10.90
C GLU A 60 10.50 -3.85 -10.39
N ARG A 61 10.83 -2.57 -10.20
CA ARG A 61 9.84 -1.55 -9.82
C ARG A 61 8.89 -1.25 -10.98
N ILE A 62 7.61 -1.09 -10.68
CA ILE A 62 6.58 -0.71 -11.66
C ILE A 62 6.69 0.79 -11.96
N GLY A 63 6.60 1.18 -13.24
CA GLY A 63 6.54 2.58 -13.66
C GLY A 63 7.87 3.34 -13.66
N VAL A 64 9.00 2.65 -13.46
CA VAL A 64 10.34 3.26 -13.46
C VAL A 64 10.98 3.13 -14.85
N LYS A 65 11.47 4.24 -15.40
CA LYS A 65 12.17 4.25 -16.69
C LYS A 65 13.60 3.73 -16.61
N ASP A 66 14.31 4.01 -15.50
CA ASP A 66 15.73 3.72 -15.29
C ASP A 66 16.05 3.61 -13.78
N PRO A 67 16.95 2.74 -13.27
CA PRO A 67 17.44 1.50 -13.85
C PRO A 67 16.47 0.35 -13.51
N LYS A 68 15.95 -0.31 -14.56
CA LYS A 68 14.93 -1.38 -14.44
C LYS A 68 15.48 -2.65 -13.78
N HIS A 69 16.77 -2.90 -13.87
CA HIS A 69 17.39 -4.18 -13.48
C HIS A 69 17.52 -4.43 -11.97
N ARG A 70 17.18 -3.46 -11.11
CA ARG A 70 17.25 -3.66 -9.66
C ARG A 70 15.92 -4.22 -9.15
N LEU A 71 16.00 -5.38 -8.47
CA LEU A 71 14.85 -6.07 -7.88
C LEU A 71 14.40 -5.41 -6.56
N TRP A 72 13.98 -4.15 -6.63
CA TRP A 72 13.64 -3.31 -5.48
C TRP A 72 12.14 -3.23 -5.18
N ARG A 73 11.35 -4.11 -5.77
CA ARG A 73 9.94 -4.29 -5.42
C ARG A 73 9.76 -5.64 -4.75
N PHE A 74 9.36 -5.60 -3.49
CA PHE A 74 9.10 -6.78 -2.66
C PHE A 74 7.61 -7.01 -2.50
N PHE A 75 7.20 -8.28 -2.41
CA PHE A 75 5.80 -8.66 -2.23
C PHE A 75 5.71 -10.04 -1.58
N ILE A 76 4.56 -10.33 -0.96
CA ILE A 76 4.26 -11.67 -0.44
C ILE A 76 3.89 -12.57 -1.62
N VAL A 77 4.56 -13.71 -1.74
CA VAL A 77 4.19 -14.77 -2.69
C VAL A 77 2.96 -15.48 -2.13
N ILE A 78 1.88 -15.46 -2.91
CA ILE A 78 0.59 -16.11 -2.61
C ILE A 78 0.57 -17.47 -3.30
#